data_AF-A0AAU7CNK7-F1
#
_entry.id   AF-A0AAU7CNK7-F1
#
_cell.length_a   1.000
_cell.length_b   1.000
_cell.length_c   1.000
_cell.angle_alpha   90.00
_cell.angle_beta   90.00
_cell.angle_gamma   90.00
#
_symmetry.space_group_name_H-M   'P 1'
#
loop_
_entity.id
_entity.type
_entity.pdbx_description
1 polymer ?
#
loop_
_entity_poly.entity_id
_entity_poly.type
_entity_poly.pdbx_seq_one_letter_code
_entity_poly.pdbx_strand_id
1 'polypeptide(L)'
;MPGPTITEKAFWKERIAARIGKRIEAIQAQHPALFQRLKREAHDQALQSLGLAGFYAELAAVRAEEWTLERRKKAAQRAMLAALRGMPIDEVRDNYPVHYGSELPLPQEAADAIRTRQDAHQKRLEADDPIGREIAMWELERETLLDRIWLATSPSQIKQLWTVVGNLLSDQPTELEREALAFEPIDEG
;
A
#
# COMPACT_ATOMS: atom_id res chain seq x y z
N MET A 1 -51.39 -11.55 -64.99
CA MET A 1 -50.40 -12.05 -64.01
C MET A 1 -50.53 -11.18 -62.77
N PRO A 2 -51.06 -11.68 -61.64
CA PRO A 2 -51.13 -10.88 -60.42
C PRO A 2 -49.71 -10.50 -59.98
N GLY A 3 -49.51 -9.24 -59.60
CA GLY A 3 -48.21 -8.74 -59.16
C GLY A 3 -47.74 -9.41 -57.86
N PRO A 4 -46.44 -9.39 -57.55
CA PRO A 4 -45.89 -10.04 -56.37
C PRO A 4 -46.52 -9.49 -55.10
N THR A 5 -46.83 -10.40 -54.17
CA THR A 5 -47.41 -10.08 -52.88
C THR A 5 -46.44 -9.23 -52.05
N ILE A 6 -46.98 -8.49 -51.06
CA ILE A 6 -46.15 -7.62 -50.20
C ILE A 6 -45.05 -8.44 -49.50
N THR A 7 -45.36 -9.67 -49.12
CA THR A 7 -44.45 -10.63 -48.49
C THR A 7 -43.30 -11.03 -49.42
N GLU A 8 -43.59 -11.32 -50.70
CA GLU A 8 -42.55 -11.63 -51.69
C GLU A 8 -41.66 -10.42 -51.98
N LYS A 9 -42.24 -9.21 -52.04
CA LYS A 9 -41.45 -7.97 -52.20
C LYS A 9 -40.52 -7.73 -51.01
N ALA A 10 -40.99 -7.99 -49.78
CA ALA A 10 -40.17 -7.89 -48.57
C ALA A 10 -39.02 -8.90 -48.57
N PHE A 11 -39.30 -10.16 -48.91
CA PHE A 11 -38.29 -11.22 -49.03
C PHE A 11 -37.19 -10.86 -50.04
N TRP A 12 -37.57 -10.40 -51.24
CA TRP A 12 -36.59 -9.98 -52.24
C TRP A 12 -35.81 -8.73 -51.84
N LYS A 13 -36.45 -7.77 -51.16
CA LYS A 13 -35.77 -6.58 -50.61
C LYS A 13 -34.68 -6.98 -49.62
N GLU A 14 -34.98 -7.84 -48.66
CA GLU A 14 -34.00 -8.30 -47.66
C GLU A 14 -32.84 -9.06 -48.30
N ARG A 15 -33.15 -9.96 -49.25
CA ARG A 15 -32.13 -10.75 -49.93
C ARG A 15 -31.20 -9.89 -50.79
N ILE A 16 -31.74 -8.89 -51.48
CA ILE A 16 -30.96 -7.92 -52.25
C ILE A 16 -30.12 -7.05 -51.32
N ALA A 17 -30.70 -6.54 -50.22
CA ALA A 17 -29.98 -5.76 -49.22
C ALA A 17 -28.82 -6.54 -48.60
N ALA A 18 -29.02 -7.82 -48.27
CA ALA A 18 -27.96 -8.69 -47.75
C ALA A 18 -26.82 -8.90 -48.77
N ARG A 19 -27.15 -9.06 -50.06
CA ARG A 19 -26.14 -9.21 -51.12
C ARG A 19 -25.34 -7.92 -51.34
N ILE A 20 -26.01 -6.77 -51.25
CA ILE A 20 -25.36 -5.45 -51.27
C ILE A 20 -24.46 -5.28 -50.03
N GLY A 21 -24.96 -5.64 -48.84
CA GLY A 21 -24.19 -5.61 -47.59
C GLY A 21 -22.89 -6.41 -47.67
N LYS A 22 -22.96 -7.67 -48.13
CA LYS A 22 -21.76 -8.50 -48.35
C LYS A 22 -20.76 -7.87 -49.33
N ARG A 23 -21.25 -7.19 -50.37
CA ARG A 23 -20.36 -6.48 -51.30
C ARG A 23 -19.70 -5.26 -50.65
N ILE A 24 -20.44 -4.51 -49.84
CA ILE A 24 -19.91 -3.39 -49.05
C ILE A 24 -18.82 -3.86 -48.08
N GLU A 25 -19.08 -4.94 -47.33
CA GLU A 25 -18.11 -5.53 -46.41
C GLU A 25 -16.83 -5.97 -47.13
N ALA A 26 -16.96 -6.62 -48.30
CA ALA A 26 -15.81 -7.00 -49.11
C ALA A 26 -14.98 -5.79 -49.57
N ILE A 27 -15.64 -4.68 -49.94
CA ILE A 27 -14.97 -3.43 -50.32
C ILE A 27 -14.27 -2.80 -49.09
N GLN A 28 -14.92 -2.80 -47.92
CA GLN A 28 -14.33 -2.29 -46.69
C GLN A 28 -13.09 -3.10 -46.27
N ALA A 29 -13.18 -4.43 -46.37
CA ALA A 29 -12.08 -5.34 -46.07
C ALA A 29 -10.87 -5.15 -47.02
N GLN A 30 -11.10 -4.73 -48.26
CA GLN A 30 -10.04 -4.42 -49.23
C GLN A 30 -9.34 -3.07 -48.96
N HIS A 31 -9.97 -2.17 -48.21
CA HIS A 31 -9.46 -0.82 -47.94
C HIS A 31 -9.45 -0.45 -46.45
N PRO A 32 -8.84 -1.26 -45.56
CA PRO A 32 -8.91 -1.04 -44.12
C PRO A 32 -8.30 0.31 -43.70
N ALA A 33 -7.20 0.74 -44.34
CA ALA A 33 -6.56 2.01 -44.04
C ALA A 33 -7.45 3.23 -44.36
N LEU A 34 -8.22 3.18 -45.45
CA LEU A 34 -9.14 4.26 -45.82
C LEU A 34 -10.25 4.41 -44.78
N PHE A 35 -10.90 3.31 -44.42
CA PHE A 35 -12.01 3.36 -43.45
C PHE A 35 -11.54 3.69 -42.04
N GLN A 36 -10.32 3.30 -41.65
CA GLN A 36 -9.71 3.78 -40.41
C GLN A 36 -9.49 5.29 -40.43
N ARG A 37 -9.00 5.85 -41.55
CA ARG A 37 -8.81 7.30 -41.69
C ARG A 37 -10.15 8.04 -41.63
N LEU A 38 -11.14 7.61 -42.41
CA LEU A 38 -12.48 8.22 -42.40
C LEU A 38 -13.12 8.18 -41.01
N LYS A 39 -12.93 7.10 -40.26
CA LYS A 39 -13.43 6.98 -38.88
C LYS A 39 -12.77 8.01 -37.95
N ARG A 40 -11.46 8.25 -38.09
CA ARG A 40 -10.75 9.29 -37.33
C ARG A 40 -11.23 10.68 -37.70
N GLU A 41 -11.31 10.97 -39.00
CA GLU A 41 -11.81 12.27 -39.49
C GLU A 41 -13.24 12.55 -39.01
N ALA A 42 -14.14 11.56 -39.07
CA ALA A 42 -15.51 11.69 -38.57
C ALA A 42 -15.57 11.93 -37.06
N HIS A 43 -14.70 11.26 -36.29
CA HIS A 43 -14.57 11.48 -34.85
C HIS A 43 -14.09 12.91 -34.54
N ASP A 44 -13.07 13.38 -35.24
CA ASP A 44 -12.52 14.72 -35.04
C ASP A 44 -13.55 15.81 -35.40
N GLN A 45 -14.29 15.61 -36.50
CA GLN A 45 -15.41 16.49 -36.87
C GLN A 45 -16.53 16.48 -35.82
N ALA A 46 -16.86 15.31 -35.26
CA ALA A 46 -17.83 15.22 -34.18
C ALA A 46 -17.38 16.01 -32.95
N LEU A 47 -16.13 15.84 -32.51
CA LEU A 47 -15.54 16.59 -31.40
C LEU A 47 -15.56 18.11 -31.65
N GLN A 48 -15.26 18.55 -32.87
CA GLN A 48 -15.32 19.96 -33.26
C GLN A 48 -16.75 20.49 -33.23
N SER A 49 -17.70 19.77 -33.84
CA SER A 49 -19.10 20.19 -33.92
C SER A 49 -19.79 20.30 -32.57
N LEU A 50 -19.35 19.50 -31.59
CA LEU A 50 -19.83 19.52 -30.21
C LEU A 50 -19.07 20.51 -29.32
N GLY A 51 -18.02 21.17 -29.83
CA GLY A 51 -17.15 22.05 -29.04
C GLY A 51 -16.29 21.32 -27.99
N LEU A 52 -16.08 20.02 -28.14
CA LEU A 52 -15.36 19.17 -27.17
C LEU A 52 -13.89 18.96 -27.50
N ALA A 53 -13.42 19.42 -28.66
CA ALA A 53 -12.07 19.16 -29.15
C ALA A 53 -10.97 19.57 -28.15
N GLY A 54 -11.11 20.73 -27.49
CA GLY A 54 -10.15 21.21 -26.48
C GLY A 54 -10.10 20.30 -25.25
N PHE A 55 -11.24 20.00 -24.64
CA PHE A 55 -11.34 19.12 -23.46
C PHE A 55 -10.86 17.70 -23.76
N TYR A 56 -11.15 17.18 -24.96
CA TYR A 56 -10.69 15.87 -25.37
C TYR A 56 -9.16 15.83 -25.52
N ALA A 57 -8.57 16.86 -26.11
CA ALA A 57 -7.11 16.97 -26.22
C ALA A 57 -6.43 17.09 -24.85
N GLU A 58 -7.03 17.83 -23.92
CA GLU A 58 -6.57 17.94 -22.53
C GLU A 58 -6.61 16.57 -21.83
N LEU A 59 -7.71 15.83 -21.92
CA LEU A 59 -7.82 14.48 -21.36
C LEU A 59 -6.78 13.52 -21.96
N ALA A 60 -6.52 13.62 -23.27
CA ALA A 60 -5.50 12.81 -23.93
C ALA A 60 -4.08 13.15 -23.42
N ALA A 61 -3.79 14.43 -23.19
CA ALA A 61 -2.53 14.89 -22.62
C ALA A 61 -2.35 14.41 -21.18
N VAL A 62 -3.35 14.60 -20.33
CA VAL A 62 -3.35 14.12 -18.93
C VAL A 62 -3.10 12.62 -18.89
N ARG A 63 -3.78 11.83 -19.72
CA ARG A 63 -3.56 10.38 -19.79
C ARG A 63 -2.13 10.00 -20.19
N ALA A 64 -1.50 10.76 -21.09
CA ALA A 64 -0.10 10.54 -21.47
C ALA A 64 0.87 10.89 -20.33
N GLU A 65 0.57 11.95 -19.58
CA GLU A 65 1.30 12.34 -18.38
C GLU A 65 1.17 11.29 -17.28
N GLU A 66 -0.03 10.80 -16.99
CA GLU A 66 -0.30 9.72 -16.04
C GLU A 66 0.54 8.48 -16.36
N TRP A 67 0.60 8.07 -17.63
CA TRP A 67 1.42 6.91 -18.04
C TRP A 67 2.93 7.15 -17.82
N THR A 68 3.38 8.39 -17.97
CA THR A 68 4.77 8.77 -17.71
C THR A 68 5.07 8.81 -16.21
N LEU A 69 4.14 9.33 -15.41
CA LEU A 69 4.23 9.34 -13.96
C LEU A 69 4.20 7.94 -13.37
N GLU A 70 3.34 7.04 -13.87
CA GLU A 70 3.27 5.67 -13.38
C GLU A 70 4.57 4.90 -13.67
N ARG A 71 5.20 5.12 -14.83
CA ARG A 71 6.54 4.56 -15.13
C ARG A 71 7.60 5.09 -14.16
N ARG A 72 7.59 6.40 -13.87
CA ARG A 72 8.53 7.01 -12.91
C ARG A 72 8.30 6.50 -11.49
N LYS A 73 7.04 6.33 -11.08
CA LYS A 73 6.65 5.77 -9.78
C LYS A 73 7.19 4.34 -9.62
N LYS A 74 6.98 3.47 -10.62
CA LYS A 74 7.55 2.10 -10.61
C LYS A 74 9.07 2.11 -10.54
N ALA A 75 9.73 2.98 -11.31
CA ALA A 75 11.18 3.11 -11.26
C ALA A 75 11.67 3.55 -9.86
N ALA A 76 10.98 4.50 -9.22
CA ALA A 76 11.31 4.93 -7.86
C ALA A 76 11.11 3.80 -6.84
N GLN A 77 10.00 3.08 -6.91
CA GLN A 77 9.73 1.93 -6.05
C GLN A 77 10.79 0.82 -6.22
N ARG A 78 11.21 0.51 -7.45
CA ARG A 78 12.33 -0.41 -7.71
C ARG A 78 13.65 0.11 -7.15
N ALA A 79 13.92 1.42 -7.25
CA ALA A 79 15.11 2.03 -6.68
C ALA A 79 15.14 1.90 -5.15
N MET A 80 13.99 2.00 -4.47
CA MET A 80 13.90 1.76 -3.02
C MET A 80 14.29 0.33 -2.67
N LEU A 81 13.76 -0.66 -3.39
CA LEU A 81 14.11 -2.06 -3.18
C LEU A 81 15.58 -2.35 -3.48
N ALA A 82 16.12 -1.76 -4.55
CA ALA A 82 17.53 -1.88 -4.92
C ALA A 82 18.43 -1.37 -3.79
N ALA A 83 18.11 -0.20 -3.24
CA ALA A 83 18.84 0.40 -2.13
C ALA A 83 18.76 -0.45 -0.85
N LEU A 84 17.58 -0.98 -0.51
CA LEU A 84 17.40 -1.83 0.67
C LEU A 84 18.15 -3.16 0.57
N ARG A 85 18.18 -3.75 -0.62
CA ARG A 85 18.84 -5.04 -0.88
C ARG A 85 20.33 -4.90 -1.18
N GLY A 86 20.83 -3.68 -1.39
CA GLY A 86 22.22 -3.43 -1.75
C GLY A 86 22.60 -3.97 -3.13
N MET A 87 21.65 -3.94 -4.09
CA MET A 87 21.84 -4.50 -5.43
C MET A 87 21.51 -3.49 -6.54
N PRO A 88 22.01 -3.70 -7.77
CA PRO A 88 21.64 -2.88 -8.93
C PRO A 88 20.13 -2.92 -9.25
N ILE A 89 19.59 -1.82 -9.77
CA ILE A 89 18.14 -1.67 -10.04
C ILE A 89 17.63 -2.60 -11.15
N ASP A 90 18.49 -2.95 -12.10
CA ASP A 90 18.22 -3.87 -13.21
C ASP A 90 18.02 -5.32 -12.75
N GLU A 91 18.61 -5.69 -11.61
CA GLU A 91 18.40 -6.99 -10.98
C GLU A 91 17.10 -7.05 -10.16
N VAL A 92 16.49 -5.91 -9.83
CA VAL A 92 15.20 -5.85 -9.13
C VAL A 92 14.06 -6.14 -10.10
N ARG A 93 13.34 -7.24 -9.85
CA ARG A 93 12.13 -7.60 -10.61
C ARG A 93 11.05 -6.52 -10.52
N ASP A 94 10.33 -6.31 -11.61
CA ASP A 94 9.23 -5.30 -11.71
C ASP A 94 7.91 -5.78 -11.07
N ASN A 95 7.88 -7.00 -10.51
CA ASN A 95 6.73 -7.53 -9.79
C ASN A 95 7.07 -7.66 -8.30
N TYR A 96 6.46 -6.80 -7.49
CA TYR A 96 6.59 -6.78 -6.04
C TYR A 96 5.27 -6.32 -5.41
N PRO A 97 4.94 -6.81 -4.20
CA PRO A 97 3.77 -6.36 -3.49
C PRO A 97 3.93 -4.90 -3.06
N VAL A 98 2.88 -4.11 -3.28
CA VAL A 98 2.80 -2.71 -2.84
C VAL A 98 1.83 -2.63 -1.67
N HIS A 99 2.31 -2.07 -0.57
CA HIS A 99 1.52 -1.73 0.60
C HIS A 99 0.87 -0.36 0.40
N TYR A 100 -0.45 -0.29 0.56
CA TYR A 100 -1.21 0.96 0.54
C TYR A 100 -1.49 1.40 1.97
N GLY A 101 -0.58 2.21 2.52
CA GLY A 101 -0.73 2.83 3.84
C GLY A 101 -1.40 4.20 3.78
N SER A 102 -1.33 4.95 4.88
CA SER A 102 -1.89 6.30 5.01
C SER A 102 -1.14 7.38 4.24
N GLU A 103 0.14 7.18 3.93
CA GLU A 103 0.99 8.19 3.29
C GLU A 103 1.17 7.93 1.79
N LEU A 104 2.02 6.96 1.45
CA LEU A 104 2.43 6.66 0.08
C LEU A 104 2.37 5.15 -0.17
N PRO A 105 1.97 4.69 -1.37
CA PRO A 105 2.09 3.30 -1.76
C PRO A 105 3.56 2.89 -1.90
N LEU A 106 4.04 2.10 -0.95
CA LEU A 106 5.42 1.65 -0.87
C LEU A 106 5.55 0.16 -1.20
N PRO A 107 6.69 -0.30 -1.73
CA PRO A 107 6.99 -1.73 -1.71
C PRO A 107 6.89 -2.26 -0.28
N GLN A 108 6.26 -3.44 -0.07
CA GLN A 108 6.02 -4.00 1.27
C GLN A 108 7.32 -4.06 2.10
N GLU A 109 8.40 -4.55 1.49
CA GLU A 109 9.72 -4.64 2.13
C GLU A 109 10.26 -3.27 2.57
N ALA A 110 9.99 -2.22 1.79
CA ALA A 110 10.38 -0.86 2.15
C ALA A 110 9.52 -0.30 3.29
N ALA A 111 8.21 -0.56 3.27
CA ALA A 111 7.32 -0.16 4.36
C ALA A 111 7.73 -0.81 5.68
N ASP A 112 8.05 -2.11 5.66
CA ASP A 112 8.49 -2.85 6.84
C ASP A 112 9.85 -2.35 7.35
N ALA A 113 10.82 -2.13 6.45
CA ALA A 113 12.13 -1.59 6.82
C ALA A 113 12.04 -0.19 7.43
N ILE A 114 11.18 0.68 6.88
CA ILE A 114 10.94 2.03 7.41
C ILE A 114 10.32 1.93 8.80
N ARG A 115 9.27 1.12 8.99
CA ARG A 115 8.61 0.95 10.29
C ARG A 115 9.61 0.51 11.36
N THR A 116 10.39 -0.54 11.08
CA THR A 116 11.41 -1.02 12.04
C THR A 116 12.45 0.04 12.36
N ARG A 117 12.92 0.81 11.37
CA ARG A 117 13.87 1.91 11.59
C ARG A 117 13.23 3.04 12.39
N GLN A 118 12.00 3.40 12.08
CA GLN A 118 11.24 4.43 12.76
C GLN A 118 11.06 4.09 14.23
N ASP A 119 10.65 2.86 14.56
CA ASP A 119 10.50 2.40 15.96
C ASP A 119 11.83 2.53 16.73
N ALA A 120 12.95 2.14 16.10
CA ALA A 120 14.27 2.26 16.72
C ALA A 120 14.70 3.72 16.92
N HIS A 121 14.38 4.59 15.95
CA HIS A 121 14.66 6.02 16.06
C HIS A 121 13.77 6.71 17.10
N GLN A 122 12.49 6.35 17.15
CA GLN A 122 11.54 6.85 18.12
C GLN A 122 11.98 6.52 19.54
N LYS A 123 12.32 5.26 19.83
CA LYS A 123 12.84 4.86 21.16
C LYS A 123 14.08 5.66 21.57
N ARG A 124 14.96 5.99 20.62
CA ARG A 124 16.13 6.83 20.89
C ARG A 124 15.74 8.27 21.20
N LEU A 125 14.82 8.84 20.43
CA LEU A 125 14.33 10.21 20.67
C LEU A 125 13.61 10.32 22.02
N GLU A 126 12.83 9.30 22.39
CA GLU A 126 12.16 9.22 23.70
C GLU A 126 13.17 9.11 24.85
N ALA A 127 14.29 8.39 24.66
CA ALA A 127 15.34 8.29 25.68
C ALA A 127 16.06 9.63 25.94
N ASP A 128 16.12 10.51 24.94
CA ASP A 128 16.72 11.85 25.07
C ASP A 128 15.73 12.88 25.63
N ASP A 129 14.42 12.59 25.60
CA ASP A 129 13.36 13.46 26.07
C ASP A 129 13.02 13.21 27.56
N PRO A 130 12.86 14.26 28.40
CA PRO A 130 12.48 14.07 29.81
C PRO A 130 11.15 13.33 30.01
N ILE A 131 10.13 13.60 29.20
CA ILE A 131 8.83 12.94 29.28
C ILE A 131 8.94 11.52 28.74
N GLY A 132 9.67 11.33 27.63
CA GLY A 132 9.95 10.00 27.08
C GLY A 132 10.66 9.07 28.08
N ARG A 133 11.63 9.59 28.84
CA ARG A 133 12.26 8.84 29.95
C ARG A 133 11.31 8.51 31.08
N GLU A 134 10.43 9.44 31.46
CA GLU A 134 9.41 9.19 32.47
C GLU A 134 8.44 8.09 32.03
N ILE A 135 7.97 8.14 30.79
CA ILE A 135 7.12 7.08 30.21
C ILE A 135 7.86 5.74 30.22
N ALA A 136 9.10 5.69 29.73
CA ALA A 136 9.88 4.45 29.70
C ALA A 136 10.10 3.85 31.09
N MET A 137 10.32 4.69 32.11
CA MET A 137 10.39 4.26 33.50
C MET A 137 9.07 3.61 33.95
N TRP A 138 7.93 4.27 33.71
CA TRP A 138 6.62 3.72 34.09
C TRP A 138 6.25 2.45 33.32
N GLU A 139 6.67 2.32 32.06
CA GLU A 139 6.47 1.09 31.29
C GLU A 139 7.25 -0.08 31.87
N LEU A 140 8.51 0.15 32.29
CA LEU A 140 9.30 -0.85 33.01
C LEU A 140 8.63 -1.24 34.33
N GLU A 141 8.12 -0.25 35.08
CA GLU A 141 7.39 -0.50 36.32
C GLU A 141 6.15 -1.39 36.08
N ARG A 142 5.42 -1.13 34.99
CA ARG A 142 4.24 -1.91 34.58
C ARG A 142 4.59 -3.34 34.17
N GLU A 143 5.66 -3.53 33.39
CA GLU A 143 6.06 -4.86 32.88
C GLU A 143 6.49 -5.80 34.00
N THR A 144 7.19 -5.28 35.00
CA THR A 144 7.70 -6.01 36.17
C THR A 144 6.72 -6.05 37.34
N LEU A 145 5.50 -5.52 37.18
CA LEU A 145 4.54 -5.36 38.27
C LEU A 145 4.20 -6.68 38.96
N LEU A 146 4.03 -7.76 38.20
CA LEU A 146 3.71 -9.07 38.75
C LEU A 146 4.85 -9.61 39.62
N ASP A 147 6.10 -9.49 39.15
CA ASP A 147 7.28 -9.92 39.89
C ASP A 147 7.42 -9.16 41.20
N ARG A 148 7.05 -7.87 41.20
CA ARG A 148 7.05 -7.05 42.41
C ARG A 148 5.96 -7.39 43.39
N ILE A 149 4.76 -7.72 42.91
CA ILE A 149 3.69 -8.22 43.77
C ILE A 149 4.14 -9.53 44.43
N TRP A 150 4.74 -10.43 43.66
CA TRP A 150 5.30 -11.68 44.18
C TRP A 150 6.39 -11.43 45.22
N LEU A 151 7.31 -10.51 44.93
CA LEU A 151 8.36 -10.13 45.87
C LEU A 151 7.73 -9.56 47.15
N ALA A 152 6.73 -8.70 47.04
CA ALA A 152 6.03 -8.10 48.19
C ALA A 152 5.39 -9.16 49.10
N THR A 153 4.81 -10.21 48.51
CA THR A 153 4.19 -11.32 49.24
C THR A 153 5.14 -12.46 49.59
N SER A 154 6.43 -12.36 49.23
CA SER A 154 7.40 -13.43 49.45
C SER A 154 7.86 -13.53 50.92
N PRO A 155 8.25 -14.73 51.40
CA PRO A 155 8.87 -14.92 52.71
C PRO A 155 10.14 -14.08 52.89
N SER A 156 10.49 -13.76 54.14
CA SER A 156 11.65 -12.92 54.47
C SER A 156 12.97 -13.45 53.91
N GLN A 157 13.15 -14.77 53.84
CA GLN A 157 14.36 -15.41 53.31
C GLN A 157 14.54 -15.13 51.81
N ILE A 158 13.45 -15.08 51.05
CA ILE A 158 13.49 -14.78 49.62
C ILE A 158 13.80 -13.28 49.40
N LYS A 159 13.20 -12.37 50.19
CA LYS A 159 13.52 -10.94 50.14
C LYS A 159 14.99 -10.65 50.48
N GLN A 160 15.53 -11.36 51.48
CA GLN A 160 16.95 -11.26 51.85
C GLN A 160 17.86 -11.78 50.73
N LEU A 161 17.55 -12.94 50.15
CA LEU A 161 18.31 -13.49 49.04
C LEU A 161 18.30 -12.55 47.84
N TRP A 162 17.12 -11.99 47.51
CA TRP A 162 16.97 -11.02 46.44
C TRP A 162 17.85 -9.78 46.65
N THR A 163 17.86 -9.23 47.87
CA THR A 163 18.73 -8.09 48.24
C THR A 163 20.22 -8.45 48.10
N VAL A 164 20.63 -9.65 48.51
CA VAL A 164 22.02 -10.12 48.39
C VAL A 164 22.42 -10.25 46.92
N VAL A 165 21.54 -10.79 46.07
CA VAL A 165 21.77 -10.93 44.63
C VAL A 165 21.84 -9.57 43.95
N GLY A 166 20.93 -8.65 44.26
CA GLY A 166 20.96 -7.28 43.71
C GLY A 166 22.26 -6.55 44.05
N ASN A 167 22.71 -6.66 45.31
CA ASN A 167 24.00 -6.10 45.74
C ASN A 167 25.19 -6.73 45.00
N LEU A 168 25.15 -8.05 44.76
CA LEU A 168 26.20 -8.75 44.00
C LEU A 168 26.27 -8.27 42.55
N LEU A 169 25.12 -7.99 41.95
CA LEU A 169 24.99 -7.50 40.56
C LEU A 169 25.17 -5.98 40.44
N SER A 170 25.27 -5.26 41.57
CA SER A 170 25.28 -3.79 41.63
C SER A 170 24.02 -3.14 41.06
N ASP A 171 22.88 -3.84 41.14
CA ASP A 171 21.59 -3.33 40.70
C ASP A 171 21.01 -2.37 41.74
N GLN A 172 20.46 -1.26 41.26
CA GLN A 172 19.71 -0.32 42.08
C GLN A 172 18.22 -0.69 42.04
N PRO A 173 17.58 -1.02 43.18
CA PRO A 173 16.17 -1.38 43.19
C PRO A 173 15.32 -0.17 42.78
N THR A 174 14.31 -0.43 41.94
CA THR A 174 13.36 0.61 41.53
C THR A 174 12.49 1.06 42.71
N GLU A 175 11.68 2.12 42.50
CA GLU A 175 10.80 2.63 43.57
C GLU A 175 9.82 1.58 44.07
N LEU A 176 9.10 0.90 43.17
CA LEU A 176 8.13 -0.13 43.58
C LEU A 176 8.80 -1.39 44.17
N GLU A 177 10.00 -1.74 43.71
CA GLU A 177 10.74 -2.88 44.27
C GLU A 177 11.21 -2.60 45.70
N ARG A 178 11.64 -1.36 45.96
CA ARG A 178 12.02 -0.92 47.30
C ARG A 178 10.84 -0.99 48.27
N GLU A 179 9.66 -0.55 47.83
CA GLU A 179 8.41 -0.69 48.60
C GLU A 179 8.03 -2.17 48.77
N ALA A 180 8.17 -2.99 47.73
CA ALA A 180 7.89 -4.43 47.79
C ALA A 180 8.74 -5.15 48.87
N LEU A 181 10.03 -4.85 48.92
CA LEU A 181 10.96 -5.40 49.91
C LEU A 181 10.64 -4.94 51.34
N ALA A 182 10.00 -3.77 51.51
CA ALA A 182 9.66 -3.20 52.80
C ALA A 182 8.38 -3.78 53.43
N PHE A 183 7.50 -4.43 52.66
CA PHE A 183 6.32 -5.07 53.24
C PHE A 183 6.71 -6.20 54.21
N GLU A 184 6.03 -6.27 55.35
CA GLU A 184 6.16 -7.40 56.26
C GLU A 184 5.62 -8.66 55.58
N PRO A 185 6.37 -9.79 55.58
CA PRO A 185 5.85 -11.05 55.10
C PRO A 185 4.63 -11.45 55.93
N ILE A 186 3.61 -11.99 55.27
CA ILE A 186 2.47 -12.56 55.98
C ILE A 186 2.98 -13.84 56.65
N ASP A 187 2.85 -13.93 57.97
CA ASP A 187 3.09 -15.16 58.72
C ASP A 187 2.04 -16.19 58.28
N GLU A 188 2.43 -17.05 57.33
CA GLU A 188 1.70 -18.28 57.07
C GLU A 188 2.00 -19.26 58.22
N GLY A 189 1.12 -19.26 59.21
CA GLY A 189 1.08 -20.29 60.25
C GLY A 189 0.77 -21.67 59.69
#